data_AF-A0A453FNG8-F1
#
_entry.id   AF-A0A453FNG8-F1
#
_cell.length_a   1.000
_cell.length_b   1.000
_cell.length_c   1.000
_cell.angle_alpha   90.00
_cell.angle_beta   90.00
_cell.angle_gamma   90.00
#
_symmetry.space_group_name_H-M   'P 1'
#
loop_
_entity.id
_entity.type
_entity.pdbx_description
1 polymer ?
#
loop_
_entity_poly.entity_id
_entity_poly.type
_entity_poly.pdbx_seq_one_letter_code
_entity_poly.pdbx_strand_id
1 'polypeptide(L)'
;MASACALTTIAILAAILFYVLLLLSRTMELRFAASYAMVDCAPPPSSDDGAAAFRGTLLPLLAALPAAAAPTGFASLQSGGGAFARGLCLGDPAPQDCLACLAAAAKKLAGCGASRRAGVWRSEGCFLAYADGNTSSAHEDAFRDVISFGEEVYPAVISVDDGTLPSYPNCFDTRALVALAQSLAGRGAANSSGARVVTDAAALSSNATGKNAVKLRAQCARDRAAAAECARCLGDSAREVRACGWGLDGEHERVADVLGYNCFLRIETSVPPRPVAKYVKQPVVFALCAAILLVLVVTAVIACVRKKRGTGNVAAAAASGASSVSRLRQQTNASPAAN
;
A
#
# COMPACT_ATOMS: atom_id res chain seq x y z
N MET A 1 43.82 33.76 3.99
CA MET A 1 42.92 33.68 5.16
C MET A 1 41.43 33.82 4.83
N ALA A 2 41.02 34.52 3.76
CA ALA A 2 39.61 34.55 3.31
C ALA A 2 39.09 33.17 2.82
N SER A 3 39.96 32.39 2.18
CA SER A 3 39.65 31.04 1.68
C SER A 3 39.21 30.04 2.77
N ALA A 4 39.80 30.11 3.98
CA ALA A 4 39.43 29.21 5.08
C ALA A 4 38.03 29.49 5.65
N CYS A 5 37.56 30.75 5.59
CA CYS A 5 36.23 31.13 6.06
C CYS A 5 35.13 30.81 5.02
N ALA A 6 35.49 30.77 3.73
CA ALA A 6 34.59 30.35 2.67
C ALA A 6 34.39 28.82 2.66
N LEU A 7 35.45 28.05 2.91
CA LEU A 7 35.34 26.59 3.04
C LEU A 7 34.44 26.18 4.21
N THR A 8 34.51 26.87 5.35
CA THR A 8 33.64 26.55 6.50
C THR A 8 32.18 26.88 6.20
N THR A 9 31.88 27.98 5.51
CA THR A 9 30.49 28.28 5.10
C THR A 9 29.93 27.27 4.10
N ILE A 10 30.75 26.79 3.15
CA ILE A 10 30.33 25.76 2.19
C ILE A 10 30.07 24.43 2.90
N ALA A 11 30.94 24.03 3.84
CA ALA A 11 30.74 22.82 4.65
C ALA A 11 29.46 22.87 5.49
N ILE A 12 29.11 24.03 6.04
CA ILE A 12 27.87 24.24 6.81
C ILE A 12 26.65 24.12 5.90
N LEU A 13 26.67 24.76 4.72
CA LEU A 13 25.56 24.67 3.77
C LEU A 13 25.37 23.23 3.25
N ALA A 14 26.45 22.51 3.01
CA ALA A 14 26.41 21.10 2.62
C ALA A 14 25.81 20.21 3.73
N ALA A 15 26.17 20.45 5.00
CA ALA A 15 25.61 19.71 6.14
C ALA A 15 24.12 20.02 6.35
N ILE A 16 23.71 21.28 6.20
CA ILE A 16 22.30 21.69 6.26
C ILE A 16 21.51 21.06 5.10
N LEU A 17 22.03 21.12 3.88
CA LEU A 17 21.39 20.52 2.71
C LEU A 17 21.25 19.00 2.87
N PHE A 18 22.31 18.32 3.32
CA PHE A 18 22.27 16.88 3.61
C PHE A 18 21.24 16.56 4.71
N TYR A 19 21.14 17.39 5.74
CA TYR A 19 20.14 17.23 6.80
C TYR A 19 18.71 17.46 6.31
N VAL A 20 18.47 18.49 5.49
CA VAL A 20 17.17 18.74 4.84
C VAL A 20 16.80 17.58 3.92
N LEU A 21 17.75 17.03 3.16
CA LEU A 21 17.53 15.85 2.32
C LEU A 21 17.19 14.60 3.17
N LEU A 22 17.83 14.42 4.33
CA LEU A 22 17.50 13.34 5.27
C LEU A 22 16.11 13.51 5.92
N LEU A 23 15.67 14.75 6.15
CA LEU A 23 14.32 15.05 6.63
C LEU A 23 13.27 14.80 5.54
N LEU A 24 13.53 15.23 4.32
CA LEU A 24 12.66 14.98 3.16
C LEU A 24 12.58 13.48 2.82
N SER A 25 13.68 12.72 2.98
CA SER A 25 13.66 11.27 2.80
C SER A 25 12.86 10.53 3.88
N ARG A 26 12.68 11.11 5.07
CA ARG A 26 11.86 10.54 6.16
C ARG A 26 10.35 10.76 5.96
N THR A 27 9.96 11.64 5.03
CA THR A 27 8.55 11.90 4.67
C THR A 27 8.06 11.08 3.47
N MET A 28 8.95 10.35 2.79
CA MET A 28 8.55 9.42 1.74
C MET A 28 8.25 8.04 2.35
N GLU A 29 6.98 7.82 2.69
CA GLU A 29 6.45 6.45 2.77
C GLU A 29 6.28 5.94 1.33
N LEU A 30 7.01 4.88 0.95
CA LEU A 30 6.65 4.15 -0.27
C LEU A 30 5.44 3.28 0.05
N ARG A 31 4.28 3.75 -0.43
CA ARG A 31 3.01 3.05 -0.32
C ARG A 31 2.80 2.25 -1.58
N PHE A 32 2.75 0.93 -1.44
CA PHE A 32 2.37 0.04 -2.53
C PHE A 32 0.97 -0.50 -2.24
N ALA A 33 0.04 -0.28 -3.17
CA ALA A 33 -1.21 -1.01 -3.18
C ALA A 33 -0.91 -2.42 -3.73
N ALA A 34 -0.91 -3.44 -2.88
CA ALA A 34 -0.79 -4.80 -3.34
C ALA A 34 -2.03 -5.16 -4.17
N SER A 35 -1.83 -5.52 -5.44
CA SER A 35 -2.87 -6.02 -6.35
C SER A 35 -2.70 -7.51 -6.58
N TYR A 36 -3.80 -8.25 -6.76
CA TYR A 36 -3.75 -9.66 -7.11
C TYR A 36 -4.59 -9.96 -8.36
N ALA A 37 -4.20 -11.01 -9.07
CA ALA A 37 -4.99 -11.63 -10.11
C ALA A 37 -4.87 -13.15 -9.97
N MET A 38 -5.86 -13.77 -9.33
CA MET A 38 -5.90 -15.21 -9.15
C MET A 38 -6.57 -15.84 -10.36
N VAL A 39 -5.90 -16.81 -10.97
CA VAL A 39 -6.37 -17.50 -12.17
C VAL A 39 -6.42 -18.99 -11.87
N ASP A 40 -7.59 -19.58 -12.08
CA ASP A 40 -7.81 -21.02 -12.01
C ASP A 40 -8.10 -21.52 -13.43
N CYS A 41 -7.15 -22.25 -14.02
CA CYS A 41 -7.36 -22.94 -15.29
C CYS A 41 -7.56 -24.43 -14.97
N ALA A 42 -8.78 -24.94 -15.15
CA ALA A 42 -9.04 -26.35 -14.90
C ALA A 42 -8.21 -27.23 -15.86
N PRO A 43 -7.77 -28.43 -15.43
CA PRO A 43 -7.05 -29.35 -16.29
C PRO A 43 -7.82 -29.62 -17.60
N PRO A 44 -7.14 -29.63 -18.77
CA PRO A 44 -7.80 -29.96 -20.02
C PRO A 44 -8.28 -31.42 -20.01
N PRO A 45 -9.30 -31.76 -20.82
CA PRO A 45 -9.71 -33.15 -21.02
C PRO A 45 -8.57 -33.98 -21.62
N SER A 46 -8.64 -35.31 -21.47
CA SER A 46 -7.61 -36.25 -21.91
C SER A 46 -7.40 -36.29 -23.43
N SER A 47 -8.38 -35.86 -24.23
CA SER A 47 -8.24 -35.67 -25.68
C SER A 47 -8.39 -34.18 -26.05
N ASP A 48 -7.50 -33.70 -26.92
CA ASP A 48 -7.39 -32.27 -27.26
C ASP A 48 -8.03 -31.91 -28.61
N ASP A 49 -8.66 -32.88 -29.29
CA ASP A 49 -9.11 -32.77 -30.69
C ASP A 49 -10.07 -31.60 -30.94
N GLY A 50 -10.78 -31.14 -29.91
CA GLY A 50 -11.71 -30.02 -30.00
C GLY A 50 -11.23 -28.69 -29.39
N ALA A 51 -10.01 -28.60 -28.85
CA ALA A 51 -9.62 -27.43 -28.05
C ALA A 51 -9.42 -26.18 -28.90
N ALA A 52 -8.83 -26.32 -30.08
CA ALA A 52 -8.70 -25.22 -31.03
C ALA A 52 -10.08 -24.70 -31.47
N ALA A 53 -11.03 -25.59 -31.75
CA ALA A 53 -12.39 -25.22 -32.13
C ALA A 53 -13.11 -24.47 -31.00
N PHE A 54 -13.06 -25.00 -29.78
CA PHE A 54 -13.63 -24.34 -28.61
C PHE A 54 -13.00 -22.98 -28.33
N ARG A 55 -11.66 -22.89 -28.40
CA ARG A 55 -10.94 -21.63 -28.25
C ARG A 55 -11.38 -20.62 -29.31
N GLY A 56 -11.60 -21.05 -30.55
CA GLY A 56 -12.16 -20.22 -31.62
C GLY A 56 -13.55 -19.65 -31.29
N THR A 57 -14.40 -20.43 -30.60
CA THR A 57 -15.72 -19.96 -30.14
C THR A 57 -15.67 -19.13 -28.85
N LEU A 58 -14.66 -19.34 -28.01
CA LEU A 58 -14.48 -18.69 -26.71
C LEU A 58 -13.93 -17.27 -26.85
N LEU A 59 -12.91 -17.06 -27.69
CA LEU A 59 -12.23 -15.76 -27.80
C LEU A 59 -13.18 -14.59 -28.15
N PRO A 60 -14.15 -14.74 -29.06
CA PRO A 60 -15.16 -13.70 -29.30
C PRO A 60 -16.01 -13.38 -28.06
N LEU A 61 -16.37 -14.39 -27.26
CA LEU A 61 -17.12 -14.17 -26.02
C LEU A 61 -16.28 -13.38 -25.00
N LEU A 62 -15.02 -13.76 -24.81
CA LEU A 62 -14.10 -13.05 -23.92
C LEU A 62 -13.88 -11.59 -24.35
N ALA A 63 -13.89 -11.31 -25.65
CA ALA A 63 -13.77 -9.95 -26.18
C ALA A 63 -15.05 -9.12 -25.98
N ALA A 64 -16.24 -9.72 -26.14
CA ALA A 64 -17.52 -9.01 -26.05
C ALA A 64 -18.02 -8.82 -24.61
N LEU A 65 -17.71 -9.76 -23.71
CA LEU A 65 -18.25 -9.80 -22.36
C LEU A 65 -17.99 -8.54 -21.52
N PRO A 66 -16.79 -7.91 -21.52
CA PRO A 66 -16.55 -6.70 -20.71
C PRO A 66 -17.51 -5.56 -21.05
N ALA A 67 -17.75 -5.31 -22.34
CA ALA A 67 -18.66 -4.27 -22.79
C ALA A 67 -20.13 -4.61 -22.47
N ALA A 68 -20.50 -5.89 -22.54
CA ALA A 68 -21.84 -6.35 -22.18
C ALA A 68 -22.14 -6.21 -20.68
N ALA A 69 -21.14 -6.47 -19.82
CA ALA A 69 -21.30 -6.43 -18.37
C ALA A 69 -21.15 -5.02 -17.78
N ALA A 70 -20.37 -4.13 -18.41
CA ALA A 70 -20.05 -2.81 -17.89
C ALA A 70 -21.26 -1.96 -17.43
N PRO A 71 -22.40 -1.91 -18.14
CA PRO A 71 -23.51 -1.03 -17.75
C PRO A 71 -24.25 -1.48 -16.48
N THR A 72 -24.26 -2.78 -16.19
CA THR A 72 -25.09 -3.38 -15.14
C THR A 72 -24.26 -4.12 -14.07
N GLY A 73 -22.95 -4.20 -14.28
CA GLY A 73 -22.00 -4.97 -13.47
C GLY A 73 -22.07 -6.48 -13.69
N PHE A 74 -22.83 -6.98 -14.67
CA PHE A 74 -22.93 -8.41 -14.95
C PHE A 74 -23.37 -8.72 -16.39
N ALA A 75 -22.76 -9.73 -17.00
CA ALA A 75 -23.29 -10.36 -18.20
C ALA A 75 -22.90 -11.84 -18.28
N SER A 76 -23.70 -12.61 -19.02
CA SER A 76 -23.34 -13.93 -19.51
C SER A 76 -23.57 -14.01 -21.01
N LEU A 77 -22.66 -14.68 -21.72
CA LEU A 77 -22.70 -14.87 -23.15
C LEU A 77 -22.53 -16.36 -23.45
N GLN A 78 -23.19 -16.83 -24.50
CA GLN A 78 -23.08 -18.20 -24.96
C GLN A 78 -22.93 -18.22 -26.48
N SER A 79 -22.05 -19.09 -26.97
CA SER A 79 -21.85 -19.34 -28.39
C SER A 79 -22.66 -20.57 -28.84
N GLY A 80 -23.00 -20.62 -30.13
CA GLY A 80 -23.62 -21.80 -30.74
C GLY A 80 -22.73 -23.05 -30.71
N GLY A 81 -21.42 -22.91 -30.45
CA GLY A 81 -20.45 -24.00 -30.30
C GLY A 81 -20.28 -24.49 -28.86
N GLY A 82 -21.14 -24.09 -27.93
CA GLY A 82 -21.15 -24.59 -26.55
C GLY A 82 -20.27 -23.83 -25.56
N ALA A 83 -19.43 -22.89 -26.02
CA ALA A 83 -18.70 -22.01 -25.10
C ALA A 83 -19.64 -21.05 -24.39
N PHE A 84 -19.42 -20.89 -23.10
CA PHE A 84 -20.13 -19.99 -22.21
C PHE A 84 -19.10 -19.12 -21.48
N ALA A 85 -19.39 -17.82 -21.33
CA ALA A 85 -18.59 -16.91 -20.53
C ALA A 85 -19.49 -16.03 -19.67
N ARG A 86 -19.05 -15.73 -18.44
CA ARG A 86 -19.75 -14.83 -17.51
C ARG A 86 -18.78 -13.89 -16.84
N GLY A 87 -19.25 -12.69 -16.55
CA GLY A 87 -18.46 -11.62 -15.93
C GLY A 87 -19.29 -10.91 -14.88
N LEU A 88 -18.70 -10.65 -13.72
CA LEU A 88 -19.32 -9.96 -12.61
C LEU A 88 -18.35 -8.89 -12.08
N CYS A 89 -18.87 -7.70 -11.87
CA CYS A 89 -18.20 -6.63 -11.14
C CYS A 89 -18.75 -6.58 -9.71
N LEU A 90 -17.84 -6.54 -8.75
CA LEU A 90 -18.16 -6.70 -7.34
C LEU A 90 -18.66 -5.39 -6.73
N GLY A 91 -19.82 -5.44 -6.07
CA GLY A 91 -20.50 -4.24 -5.59
C GLY A 91 -21.14 -3.44 -6.73
N ASP A 92 -20.80 -2.14 -6.78
CA ASP A 92 -21.37 -1.18 -7.73
C ASP A 92 -20.29 -0.22 -8.26
N PRO A 93 -19.29 -0.73 -9.00
CA PRO A 93 -18.24 0.12 -9.57
C PRO A 93 -18.76 0.94 -10.74
N ALA A 94 -18.07 2.04 -11.05
CA ALA A 94 -18.39 2.82 -12.25
C ALA A 94 -18.28 1.92 -13.51
N PRO A 95 -19.14 2.10 -14.53
CA PRO A 95 -19.12 1.26 -15.73
C PRO A 95 -17.75 1.16 -16.40
N GLN A 96 -16.98 2.24 -16.39
CA GLN A 96 -15.63 2.28 -16.95
C GLN A 96 -14.64 1.39 -16.17
N ASP A 97 -14.72 1.39 -14.84
CA ASP A 97 -13.86 0.56 -13.99
C ASP A 97 -14.22 -0.92 -14.14
N CYS A 98 -15.52 -1.22 -14.21
CA CYS A 98 -16.02 -2.55 -14.49
C CYS A 98 -15.51 -3.07 -15.85
N LEU A 99 -15.60 -2.25 -16.90
CA LEU A 99 -15.10 -2.57 -18.24
C LEU A 99 -13.60 -2.85 -18.20
N ALA A 100 -12.81 -1.98 -17.58
CA ALA A 100 -11.36 -2.10 -17.52
C ALA A 100 -10.93 -3.38 -16.78
N CYS A 101 -11.56 -3.66 -15.63
CA CYS A 101 -11.27 -4.85 -14.84
C CYS A 101 -11.58 -6.13 -15.63
N LEU A 102 -12.78 -6.22 -16.23
CA LEU A 102 -13.21 -7.38 -16.99
C LEU A 102 -12.40 -7.58 -18.28
N ALA A 103 -12.00 -6.50 -18.96
CA ALA A 103 -11.13 -6.59 -20.13
C ALA A 103 -9.75 -7.15 -19.77
N ALA A 104 -9.19 -6.72 -18.63
CA ALA A 104 -7.91 -7.22 -18.16
C ALA A 104 -8.00 -8.68 -17.64
N ALA A 105 -9.14 -9.07 -17.07
CA ALA A 105 -9.48 -10.45 -16.73
C ALA A 105 -9.60 -11.34 -17.99
N ALA A 106 -10.30 -10.89 -19.03
CA ALA A 106 -10.45 -11.61 -20.28
C ALA A 106 -9.09 -11.91 -20.95
N LYS A 107 -8.18 -10.93 -20.94
CA LYS A 107 -6.81 -11.10 -21.43
C LYS A 107 -6.04 -12.19 -20.67
N LYS A 108 -6.24 -12.31 -19.35
CA LYS A 108 -5.61 -13.38 -18.55
C LYS A 108 -6.18 -14.75 -18.90
N LEU A 109 -7.50 -14.88 -19.03
CA LEU A 109 -8.13 -16.16 -19.37
C LEU A 109 -7.82 -16.66 -20.78
N ALA A 110 -7.53 -15.76 -21.72
CA ALA A 110 -7.02 -16.17 -23.03
C ALA A 110 -5.71 -16.99 -22.93
N GLY A 111 -4.99 -16.91 -21.82
CA GLY A 111 -3.76 -17.67 -21.54
C GLY A 111 -3.97 -19.10 -21.04
N CYS A 112 -5.19 -19.55 -20.72
CA CYS A 112 -5.46 -20.88 -20.13
C CYS A 112 -5.32 -22.08 -21.11
N GLY A 113 -4.63 -21.92 -22.24
CA GLY A 113 -4.33 -22.99 -23.19
C GLY A 113 -5.57 -23.74 -23.69
N ALA A 114 -5.56 -25.06 -23.51
CA ALA A 114 -6.61 -26.01 -23.90
C ALA A 114 -7.71 -26.21 -22.83
N SER A 115 -7.63 -25.49 -21.71
CA SER A 115 -8.61 -25.63 -20.63
C SER A 115 -10.02 -25.30 -21.10
N ARG A 116 -10.99 -26.14 -20.71
CA ARG A 116 -12.41 -25.95 -21.02
C ARG A 116 -13.18 -25.18 -19.97
N ARG A 117 -12.58 -24.95 -18.80
CA ARG A 117 -13.17 -24.16 -17.72
C ARG A 117 -12.09 -23.36 -17.03
N ALA A 118 -12.30 -22.06 -16.87
CA ALA A 118 -11.39 -21.24 -16.11
C ALA A 118 -12.08 -20.06 -15.47
N GLY A 119 -11.50 -19.55 -14.38
CA GLY A 119 -11.94 -18.39 -13.65
C GLY A 119 -10.77 -17.46 -13.35
N VAL A 120 -11.03 -16.16 -13.30
CA VAL A 120 -10.08 -15.16 -12.82
C VAL A 120 -10.77 -14.18 -11.88
N TRP A 121 -10.11 -13.90 -10.77
CA TRP A 121 -10.53 -12.95 -9.75
C TRP A 121 -9.46 -11.88 -9.60
N ARG A 122 -9.90 -10.64 -9.44
CA ARG A 122 -9.02 -9.48 -9.44
C ARG A 122 -9.26 -8.59 -8.23
N SER A 123 -8.18 -8.05 -7.67
CA SER A 123 -8.23 -7.09 -6.56
C SER A 123 -9.10 -5.86 -6.85
N GLU A 124 -9.14 -5.42 -8.11
CA GLU A 124 -9.97 -4.31 -8.60
C GLU A 124 -11.48 -4.59 -8.49
N GLY A 125 -11.87 -5.80 -8.10
CA GLY A 125 -13.26 -6.14 -7.79
C GLY A 125 -14.02 -6.65 -9.00
N CYS A 126 -13.44 -7.56 -9.77
CA CYS A 126 -14.20 -8.28 -10.80
C CYS A 126 -13.80 -9.75 -10.88
N PHE A 127 -14.72 -10.50 -11.46
CA PHE A 127 -14.59 -11.91 -11.76
C PHE A 127 -15.02 -12.18 -13.20
N LEU A 128 -14.27 -13.04 -13.88
CA LEU A 128 -14.63 -13.53 -15.20
C LEU A 128 -14.38 -15.03 -15.23
N ALA A 129 -15.32 -15.80 -15.76
CA ALA A 129 -15.13 -17.22 -15.98
C ALA A 129 -15.67 -17.65 -17.34
N TYR A 130 -15.11 -18.73 -17.86
CA TYR A 130 -15.63 -19.43 -19.02
C TYR A 130 -15.76 -20.93 -18.74
N ALA A 131 -16.64 -21.57 -19.50
CA ALA A 131 -16.85 -23.00 -19.48
C ALA A 131 -17.32 -23.51 -20.86
N ASP A 132 -17.27 -24.82 -21.06
CA ASP A 132 -17.90 -25.58 -22.15
C ASP A 132 -19.41 -25.83 -21.94
N GLY A 133 -20.04 -25.04 -21.07
CA GLY A 133 -21.48 -25.06 -20.81
C GLY A 133 -21.87 -24.15 -19.64
N ASN A 134 -23.18 -23.97 -19.44
CA ASN A 134 -23.71 -23.16 -18.32
C ASN A 134 -23.93 -23.96 -17.02
N THR A 135 -23.62 -25.25 -17.00
CA THR A 135 -23.81 -26.11 -15.82
C THR A 135 -22.65 -25.95 -14.84
N SER A 136 -22.96 -25.77 -13.56
CA SER A 136 -21.94 -25.83 -12.49
C SER A 136 -21.29 -27.22 -12.45
N SER A 137 -20.00 -27.23 -12.15
CA SER A 137 -19.20 -28.44 -11.95
C SER A 137 -18.81 -28.63 -10.49
N ALA A 138 -18.53 -29.88 -10.09
CA ALA A 138 -18.04 -30.17 -8.75
C ALA A 138 -16.75 -29.40 -8.39
N HIS A 139 -15.92 -29.08 -9.39
CA HIS A 139 -14.74 -28.24 -9.20
C HIS A 139 -15.12 -26.81 -8.84
N GLU A 140 -15.99 -26.17 -9.61
CA GLU A 140 -16.49 -24.81 -9.33
C GLU A 140 -17.21 -24.73 -7.96
N ASP A 141 -17.94 -25.78 -7.63
CA ASP A 141 -18.66 -25.93 -6.35
C ASP A 141 -17.75 -26.28 -5.18
N ALA A 142 -16.52 -26.72 -5.40
CA ALA A 142 -15.52 -27.03 -4.38
C ALA A 142 -14.49 -25.91 -4.20
N PHE A 143 -14.23 -25.14 -5.26
CA PHE A 143 -13.19 -24.12 -5.31
C PHE A 143 -13.43 -23.00 -4.29
N ARG A 144 -12.48 -22.85 -3.37
CA ARG A 144 -12.33 -21.68 -2.51
C ARG A 144 -10.86 -21.33 -2.42
N ASP A 145 -10.61 -20.04 -2.52
CA ASP A 145 -9.30 -19.48 -2.22
C ASP A 145 -9.49 -18.23 -1.36
N VAL A 146 -8.50 -17.93 -0.54
CA VAL A 146 -8.53 -16.75 0.31
C VAL A 146 -7.29 -15.91 0.09
N ILE A 147 -7.52 -14.68 -0.35
CA ILE A 147 -6.44 -13.75 -0.67
C ILE A 147 -6.57 -12.54 0.24
N SER A 148 -5.51 -12.28 1.00
CA SER A 148 -5.35 -11.06 1.77
C SER A 148 -4.37 -10.12 1.06
N PHE A 149 -4.75 -8.87 0.94
CA PHE A 149 -3.98 -7.82 0.28
C PHE A 149 -4.29 -6.46 0.92
N GLY A 150 -3.52 -5.44 0.58
CA GLY A 150 -3.71 -4.11 1.16
C GLY A 150 -2.44 -3.27 1.04
N GLU A 151 -2.37 -2.21 1.84
CA GLU A 151 -1.20 -1.35 1.88
C GLU A 151 -0.06 -2.06 2.61
N GLU A 152 1.03 -2.33 1.88
CA GLU A 152 2.30 -2.72 2.48
C GLU A 152 3.09 -1.44 2.78
N VAL A 153 3.18 -1.10 4.06
CA VAL A 153 4.01 0.02 4.52
C VAL A 153 5.32 -0.55 5.02
N TYR A 154 6.36 -0.42 4.20
CA TYR A 154 7.73 -0.65 4.63
C TYR A 154 8.26 0.65 5.24
N PRO A 155 8.50 0.72 6.56
CA PRO A 155 9.24 1.86 7.11
C PRO A 155 10.64 1.84 6.50
N ALA A 156 11.12 2.98 5.98
CA ALA A 156 12.50 3.16 5.52
C ALA A 156 13.50 3.21 6.69
N VAL A 157 13.34 2.31 7.64
CA VAL A 157 14.21 2.13 8.80
C VAL A 157 14.87 0.78 8.58
N ILE A 158 16.20 0.78 8.47
CA ILE A 158 17.00 -0.44 8.58
C ILE A 158 16.64 -1.00 9.96
N SER A 159 15.77 -2.00 10.01
CA SER A 159 15.47 -2.72 11.24
C SER A 159 16.76 -3.42 11.63
N VAL A 160 17.43 -2.90 12.67
CA VAL A 160 18.41 -3.69 13.39
C VAL A 160 17.61 -4.79 14.05
N ASP A 161 17.79 -6.03 13.59
CA ASP A 161 17.26 -7.23 14.21
C ASP A 161 17.59 -7.18 15.71
N ASP A 162 16.60 -6.89 16.55
CA ASP A 162 16.73 -6.92 18.01
C ASP A 162 16.53 -8.35 18.56
N GLY A 163 16.41 -9.33 17.66
CA GLY A 163 16.19 -10.73 18.00
C GLY A 163 14.78 -11.04 18.51
N THR A 164 13.89 -10.05 18.59
CA THR A 164 12.46 -10.32 18.80
C THR A 164 11.78 -10.56 17.47
N LEU A 165 11.27 -11.78 17.26
CA LEU A 165 10.39 -12.05 16.14
C LEU A 165 9.22 -11.04 16.17
N PRO A 166 8.87 -10.40 15.04
CA PRO A 166 7.66 -9.61 14.99
C PRO A 166 6.50 -10.54 15.35
N SER A 167 5.78 -10.22 16.42
CA SER A 167 4.62 -10.99 16.86
C SER A 167 3.56 -10.92 15.76
N TYR A 168 3.49 -11.96 14.92
CA TYR A 168 2.50 -12.10 13.85
C TYR A 168 1.63 -13.34 14.09
N PRO A 169 0.29 -13.19 14.15
CA PRO A 169 -0.46 -11.96 14.33
C PRO A 169 -1.58 -12.07 15.35
N ASN A 170 -2.19 -10.92 15.56
CA ASN A 170 -2.99 -10.59 16.69
C ASN A 170 -4.39 -11.22 16.63
N CYS A 171 -5.17 -11.30 15.55
CA CYS A 171 -6.50 -11.93 15.47
C CYS A 171 -7.68 -11.07 15.95
N PHE A 172 -8.67 -10.96 15.06
CA PHE A 172 -10.05 -10.67 15.42
C PHE A 172 -10.70 -11.84 16.16
N ASP A 173 -11.77 -11.54 16.91
CA ASP A 173 -12.75 -12.55 17.32
C ASP A 173 -13.31 -13.27 16.09
N THR A 174 -12.70 -14.41 15.78
CA THR A 174 -13.01 -15.21 14.59
C THR A 174 -14.44 -15.74 14.65
N ARG A 175 -14.96 -16.05 15.85
CA ARG A 175 -16.34 -16.52 16.01
C ARG A 175 -17.33 -15.41 15.63
N ALA A 176 -17.09 -14.20 16.11
CA ALA A 176 -17.93 -13.04 15.78
C ALA A 176 -17.87 -12.70 14.28
N LEU A 177 -16.67 -12.78 13.67
CA LEU A 177 -16.51 -12.55 12.23
C LEU A 177 -17.21 -13.61 11.37
N VAL A 178 -17.07 -14.90 11.72
CA VAL A 178 -17.76 -15.99 11.05
C VAL A 178 -19.28 -15.84 11.19
N ALA A 179 -19.78 -15.49 12.38
CA ALA A 179 -21.21 -15.27 12.61
C ALA A 179 -21.75 -14.10 11.77
N LEU A 180 -20.98 -13.01 11.66
CA LEU A 180 -21.33 -11.89 10.77
C LEU A 180 -21.38 -12.37 9.31
N ALA A 181 -20.34 -13.03 8.82
CA ALA A 181 -20.29 -13.56 7.46
C ALA A 181 -21.45 -14.52 7.15
N GLN A 182 -21.81 -15.41 8.08
CA GLN A 182 -22.96 -16.31 7.97
C GLN A 182 -24.30 -15.56 7.92
N SER A 183 -24.46 -14.49 8.70
CA SER A 183 -25.64 -13.63 8.65
C SER A 183 -25.79 -12.94 7.28
N LEU A 184 -24.69 -12.45 6.70
CA LEU A 184 -24.71 -11.92 5.33
C LEU A 184 -25.04 -13.01 4.31
N ALA A 185 -24.53 -14.23 4.49
CA ALA A 185 -24.81 -15.36 3.60
C ALA A 185 -26.32 -15.63 3.49
N GLY A 186 -27.02 -15.69 4.63
CA GLY A 186 -28.47 -15.88 4.66
C GLY A 186 -29.25 -14.76 3.99
N ARG A 187 -28.87 -13.50 4.24
CA ARG A 187 -29.52 -12.34 3.62
C ARG A 187 -29.21 -12.19 2.14
N GLY A 188 -27.98 -12.47 1.72
CA GLY A 188 -27.53 -12.43 0.33
C GLY A 188 -28.28 -13.44 -0.53
N ALA A 189 -28.47 -14.65 -0.01
CA ALA A 189 -29.28 -15.67 -0.66
C ALA A 189 -30.75 -15.28 -0.81
N ALA A 190 -31.33 -14.63 0.20
CA ALA A 190 -32.71 -14.15 0.16
C ALA A 190 -32.91 -12.87 -0.69
N ASN A 191 -31.82 -12.19 -1.06
CA ASN A 191 -31.88 -10.95 -1.80
C ASN A 191 -32.21 -11.20 -3.28
N SER A 192 -33.42 -10.81 -3.68
CA SER A 192 -33.91 -10.91 -5.05
C SER A 192 -33.54 -9.71 -5.93
N SER A 193 -32.84 -8.71 -5.39
CA SER A 193 -32.38 -7.56 -6.18
C SER A 193 -31.45 -8.00 -7.31
N GLY A 194 -31.50 -7.28 -8.44
CA GLY A 194 -30.67 -7.59 -9.60
C GLY A 194 -29.16 -7.66 -9.29
N ALA A 195 -28.69 -6.98 -8.24
CA ALA A 195 -27.29 -7.02 -7.82
C ALA A 195 -26.91 -8.21 -6.93
N ARG A 196 -27.86 -8.75 -6.16
CA ARG A 196 -27.66 -9.76 -5.10
C ARG A 196 -26.45 -9.50 -4.20
N VAL A 197 -26.23 -8.23 -3.86
CA VAL A 197 -25.19 -7.78 -2.93
C VAL A 197 -25.83 -7.49 -1.59
N VAL A 198 -25.20 -7.95 -0.50
CA VAL A 198 -25.52 -7.54 0.86
C VAL A 198 -24.24 -7.11 1.55
N THR A 199 -24.31 -6.00 2.27
CA THR A 199 -23.22 -5.48 3.09
C THR A 199 -23.63 -5.41 4.54
N ASP A 200 -22.67 -5.59 5.43
CA ASP A 200 -22.83 -5.28 6.85
C ASP A 200 -21.51 -4.77 7.42
N ALA A 201 -21.57 -4.10 8.56
CA ALA A 201 -20.40 -3.64 9.27
C ALA A 201 -20.54 -3.90 10.77
N ALA A 202 -19.46 -4.32 11.40
CA ALA A 202 -19.41 -4.53 12.84
C ALA A 202 -18.07 -4.06 13.41
N ALA A 203 -18.08 -3.58 14.65
CA ALA A 203 -16.86 -3.38 15.41
C ALA A 203 -16.47 -4.70 16.09
N LEU A 204 -15.39 -5.32 15.62
CA LEU A 204 -14.89 -6.58 16.14
C LEU A 204 -13.69 -6.34 17.06
N SER A 205 -13.64 -7.08 18.16
CA SER A 205 -12.50 -7.06 19.08
C SER A 205 -11.29 -7.72 18.42
N SER A 206 -10.13 -7.08 18.56
CA SER A 206 -8.79 -7.54 18.23
C SER A 206 -7.89 -7.36 19.46
N ASN A 207 -6.99 -8.30 19.71
CA ASN A 207 -5.99 -8.18 20.79
C ASN A 207 -4.86 -7.17 20.47
N ALA A 208 -4.67 -6.76 19.20
CA ALA A 208 -3.63 -5.78 18.79
C ALA A 208 -3.96 -4.36 19.21
N THR A 209 -5.18 -3.93 18.88
CA THR A 209 -5.57 -2.51 18.79
C THR A 209 -6.87 -2.20 19.53
N GLY A 210 -7.52 -3.21 20.11
CA GLY A 210 -8.86 -3.09 20.65
C GLY A 210 -9.93 -3.38 19.58
N LYS A 211 -10.96 -2.53 19.44
CA LYS A 211 -12.03 -2.78 18.45
C LYS A 211 -11.69 -2.13 17.11
N ASN A 212 -11.66 -2.91 16.03
CA ASN A 212 -11.59 -2.34 14.67
C ASN A 212 -12.94 -2.51 13.96
N ALA A 213 -13.29 -1.54 13.12
CA ALA A 213 -14.49 -1.63 12.30
C ALA A 213 -14.21 -2.47 11.06
N VAL A 214 -14.96 -3.54 10.91
CA VAL A 214 -14.88 -4.49 9.82
C VAL A 214 -16.16 -4.38 9.00
N LYS A 215 -16.01 -4.22 7.69
CA LYS A 215 -17.11 -4.17 6.73
C LYS A 215 -17.05 -5.40 5.84
N LEU A 216 -18.14 -6.16 5.81
CA LEU A 216 -18.27 -7.35 4.98
C LEU A 216 -19.20 -7.04 3.81
N ARG A 217 -18.86 -7.62 2.66
CA ARG A 217 -19.69 -7.60 1.46
C ARG A 217 -19.81 -9.01 0.93
N ALA A 218 -21.03 -9.52 0.89
CA ALA A 218 -21.36 -10.78 0.28
C ALA A 218 -22.11 -10.53 -1.04
N GLN A 219 -21.72 -11.24 -2.09
CA GLN A 219 -22.38 -11.13 -3.39
C GLN A 219 -22.56 -12.50 -4.03
N CYS A 220 -23.77 -12.78 -4.51
CA CYS A 220 -24.07 -13.97 -5.30
C CYS A 220 -23.74 -13.76 -6.78
N ALA A 221 -23.37 -14.83 -7.47
CA ALA A 221 -23.47 -14.88 -8.92
C ALA A 221 -24.94 -14.70 -9.36
N ARG A 222 -25.14 -14.03 -10.50
CA ARG A 222 -26.48 -13.61 -10.98
C ARG A 222 -27.14 -14.59 -11.97
N ASP A 223 -26.39 -15.54 -12.53
CA ASP A 223 -26.81 -16.40 -13.64
C ASP A 223 -27.12 -17.84 -13.28
N ARG A 224 -26.43 -18.43 -12.30
CA ARG A 224 -26.50 -19.88 -12.04
C ARG A 224 -27.10 -20.25 -10.69
N ALA A 225 -26.98 -19.38 -9.69
CA ALA A 225 -27.34 -19.76 -8.33
C ALA A 225 -28.84 -19.56 -8.05
N ALA A 226 -29.56 -20.68 -7.87
CA ALA A 226 -30.74 -20.66 -7.01
C ALA A 226 -30.35 -20.06 -5.64
N ALA A 227 -31.28 -19.36 -4.96
CA ALA A 227 -31.01 -18.75 -3.66
C ALA A 227 -30.27 -19.71 -2.68
N ALA A 228 -30.64 -21.00 -2.70
CA ALA A 228 -30.02 -22.05 -1.90
C ALA A 228 -28.55 -22.34 -2.24
N GLU A 229 -28.15 -22.32 -3.51
CA GLU A 229 -26.77 -22.55 -3.93
C GLU A 229 -25.86 -21.39 -3.52
N CYS A 230 -26.36 -20.16 -3.67
CA CYS A 230 -25.62 -19.00 -3.16
C CYS A 230 -25.51 -19.04 -1.63
N ALA A 231 -26.58 -19.42 -0.92
CA ALA A 231 -26.56 -19.55 0.53
C ALA A 231 -25.47 -20.54 0.99
N ARG A 232 -25.38 -21.69 0.31
CA ARG A 232 -24.35 -22.70 0.56
C ARG A 232 -22.96 -22.14 0.28
N CYS A 233 -22.74 -21.56 -0.90
CA CYS A 233 -21.46 -20.99 -1.28
C CYS A 233 -21.00 -19.92 -0.27
N LEU A 234 -21.84 -18.94 0.06
CA LEU A 234 -21.50 -17.89 1.01
C LEU A 234 -21.31 -18.43 2.43
N GLY A 235 -22.13 -19.42 2.84
CA GLY A 235 -21.99 -20.08 4.14
C GLY A 235 -20.70 -20.89 4.25
N ASP A 236 -20.23 -21.49 3.16
CA ASP A 236 -18.96 -22.21 3.07
C ASP A 236 -17.79 -21.23 3.08
N SER A 237 -17.85 -20.17 2.26
CA SER A 237 -16.88 -19.06 2.27
C SER A 237 -16.76 -18.40 3.65
N ALA A 238 -17.87 -18.25 4.37
CA ALA A 238 -17.87 -17.73 5.74
C ALA A 238 -17.12 -18.64 6.72
N ARG A 239 -17.06 -19.95 6.49
CA ARG A 239 -16.30 -20.90 7.34
C ARG A 239 -14.82 -20.92 7.01
N GLU A 240 -14.45 -20.54 5.80
CA GLU A 240 -13.04 -20.30 5.45
C GLU A 240 -12.48 -19.05 6.15
N VAL A 241 -13.34 -18.22 6.76
CA VAL A 241 -12.93 -17.02 7.50
C VAL A 241 -12.12 -17.34 8.75
N ARG A 242 -10.78 -17.44 8.58
CA ARG A 242 -9.79 -17.58 9.64
C ARG A 242 -8.98 -16.30 9.75
N ALA A 243 -9.50 -15.32 10.50
CA ALA A 243 -8.94 -13.97 10.60
C ALA A 243 -7.44 -13.92 10.96
N CYS A 244 -6.96 -14.87 11.76
CA CYS A 244 -5.57 -14.97 12.19
C CYS A 244 -4.59 -15.31 11.05
N GLY A 245 -5.04 -15.98 9.99
CA GLY A 245 -4.14 -16.43 8.92
C GLY A 245 -3.80 -15.33 7.89
N TRP A 246 -4.46 -14.17 7.99
CA TRP A 246 -4.58 -13.22 6.87
C TRP A 246 -3.97 -11.85 7.17
N GLY A 247 -3.56 -11.58 8.42
CA GLY A 247 -2.98 -10.31 8.82
C GLY A 247 -3.93 -9.11 8.63
N LEU A 248 -5.23 -9.33 8.78
CA LEU A 248 -6.28 -8.31 8.59
C LEU A 248 -6.36 -7.26 9.72
N ASP A 249 -5.73 -7.56 10.84
CA ASP A 249 -5.69 -6.82 12.09
C ASP A 249 -4.43 -5.94 12.23
N GLY A 250 -3.73 -5.72 11.11
CA GLY A 250 -2.55 -4.87 11.03
C GLY A 250 -2.83 -3.38 11.23
N GLU A 251 -1.77 -2.57 11.19
CA GLU A 251 -1.84 -1.12 11.42
C GLU A 251 -2.37 -0.31 10.24
N HIS A 252 -2.63 -0.96 9.10
CA HIS A 252 -3.06 -0.35 7.82
C HIS A 252 -4.36 -0.99 7.33
N GLU A 253 -5.03 -0.32 6.38
CA GLU A 253 -6.23 -0.87 5.72
C GLU A 253 -5.87 -2.18 5.00
N ARG A 254 -6.61 -3.24 5.32
CA ARG A 254 -6.45 -4.56 4.72
C ARG A 254 -7.77 -5.05 4.16
N VAL A 255 -7.66 -5.82 3.09
CA VAL A 255 -8.79 -6.45 2.43
C VAL A 255 -8.50 -7.95 2.33
N ALA A 256 -9.49 -8.77 2.67
CA ALA A 256 -9.47 -10.19 2.32
C ALA A 256 -10.66 -10.52 1.42
N ASP A 257 -10.39 -11.25 0.36
CA ASP A 257 -11.42 -11.83 -0.49
C ASP A 257 -11.42 -13.35 -0.34
N VAL A 258 -12.59 -13.90 -0.01
CA VAL A 258 -12.88 -15.33 -0.17
C VAL A 258 -13.54 -15.52 -1.52
N LEU A 259 -12.83 -16.23 -2.38
CA LEU A 259 -13.12 -16.37 -3.80
C LEU A 259 -13.87 -17.66 -4.05
N GLY A 260 -15.01 -17.58 -4.74
CA GLY A 260 -15.73 -18.73 -5.25
C GLY A 260 -16.28 -18.42 -6.65
N TYR A 261 -16.62 -19.46 -7.40
CA TYR A 261 -17.22 -19.28 -8.73
C TYR A 261 -18.63 -18.69 -8.64
N ASN A 262 -19.39 -19.04 -7.60
CA ASN A 262 -20.81 -18.70 -7.47
C ASN A 262 -21.11 -17.66 -6.37
N CYS A 263 -20.09 -17.26 -5.61
CA CYS A 263 -20.22 -16.25 -4.56
C CYS A 263 -18.90 -15.58 -4.24
N PHE A 264 -18.99 -14.38 -3.67
CA PHE A 264 -17.85 -13.54 -3.32
C PHE A 264 -18.08 -12.98 -1.94
N LEU A 265 -17.10 -13.14 -1.05
CA LEU A 265 -17.12 -12.54 0.28
C LEU A 265 -15.87 -11.67 0.44
N ARG A 266 -16.06 -10.36 0.45
CA ARG A 266 -15.01 -9.38 0.71
C ARG A 266 -15.10 -8.87 2.15
N ILE A 267 -13.96 -8.78 2.81
CA ILE A 267 -13.78 -8.28 4.17
C ILE A 267 -12.84 -7.07 4.09
N GLU A 268 -13.34 -5.90 4.42
CA GLU A 268 -12.61 -4.63 4.46
C GLU A 268 -12.41 -4.25 5.94
N THR A 269 -11.16 -4.08 6.39
CA THR A 269 -10.87 -3.60 7.74
C THR A 269 -10.50 -2.13 7.72
N SER A 270 -11.26 -1.31 8.44
CA SER A 270 -10.88 0.08 8.69
C SER A 270 -10.12 0.17 10.00
N VAL A 271 -8.95 0.82 9.95
CA VAL A 271 -8.17 1.10 11.15
C VAL A 271 -8.65 2.43 11.71
N PRO A 272 -9.16 2.50 12.96
CA PRO A 272 -9.43 3.79 13.58
C PRO A 272 -8.12 4.59 13.64
N PRO A 273 -8.15 5.91 13.38
CA PRO A 273 -6.94 6.73 13.46
C PRO A 273 -6.35 6.56 14.86
N ARG A 274 -5.12 6.04 14.95
CA ARG A 274 -4.44 5.97 16.24
C ARG A 274 -4.29 7.40 16.75
N PRO A 275 -4.63 7.71 18.01
CA PRO A 275 -4.03 8.87 18.65
C PRO A 275 -2.53 8.61 18.58
N VAL A 276 -1.77 9.57 18.03
CA VAL A 276 -0.32 9.48 17.82
C VAL A 276 0.35 9.25 19.17
N ALA A 277 0.38 8.00 19.63
CA ALA A 277 0.85 7.62 20.94
C ALA A 277 2.37 7.62 20.89
N LYS A 278 2.92 8.80 21.18
CA LYS A 278 4.28 9.03 21.62
C LYS A 278 5.36 8.14 20.99
N TYR A 279 5.61 8.32 19.69
CA TYR A 279 7.00 8.33 19.19
C TYR A 279 7.69 9.64 19.65
N VAL A 280 7.63 9.94 20.95
CA VAL A 280 8.15 11.17 21.59
C VAL A 280 9.55 10.97 22.16
N LYS A 281 10.17 9.79 21.96
CA LYS A 281 11.60 9.60 22.28
C LYS A 281 12.55 10.03 21.15
N GLN A 282 12.12 9.99 19.90
CA GLN A 282 12.95 10.42 18.75
C GLN A 282 13.08 11.94 18.59
N PRO A 283 12.02 12.79 18.72
CA PRO A 283 12.17 14.23 18.51
C PRO A 283 13.07 14.90 19.57
N VAL A 284 13.15 14.36 20.79
CA VAL A 284 14.04 14.86 21.84
C VAL A 284 15.50 14.59 21.50
N VAL A 285 15.83 13.39 21.01
CA VAL A 285 17.20 13.04 20.58
C VAL A 285 17.59 13.87 19.36
N PHE A 286 16.69 14.10 18.41
CA PHE A 286 16.96 14.95 17.26
C PHE A 286 17.09 16.44 17.63
N ALA A 287 16.25 16.95 18.54
CA ALA A 287 16.38 18.31 19.06
C ALA A 287 17.69 18.50 19.84
N LEU A 288 18.12 17.49 20.59
CA LEU A 288 19.43 17.47 21.26
C LEU A 288 20.57 17.47 20.25
N CYS A 289 20.54 16.59 19.23
CA CYS A 289 21.56 16.56 18.19
C CYS A 289 21.61 17.86 17.38
N ALA A 290 20.45 18.44 17.06
CA ALA A 290 20.33 19.73 16.38
C ALA A 290 20.89 20.87 17.26
N ALA A 291 20.55 20.91 18.55
CA ALA A 291 21.09 21.90 19.48
C ALA A 291 22.60 21.78 19.62
N ILE A 292 23.15 20.56 19.71
CA ILE A 292 24.59 20.31 19.80
C ILE A 292 25.29 20.78 18.51
N LEU A 293 24.76 20.45 17.34
CA LEU A 293 25.30 20.93 16.05
C LEU A 293 25.27 22.45 15.95
N LEU A 294 24.17 23.09 16.37
CA LEU A 294 24.04 24.55 16.34
C LEU A 294 25.05 25.22 17.28
N VAL A 295 25.29 24.65 18.46
CA VAL A 295 26.34 25.11 19.39
C VAL A 295 27.73 24.95 18.78
N LEU A 296 28.04 23.81 18.17
CA LEU A 296 29.33 23.57 17.51
C LEU A 296 29.56 24.54 16.34
N VAL A 297 28.53 24.85 15.56
CA VAL A 297 28.60 25.82 14.46
C VAL A 297 28.81 27.24 15.00
N VAL A 298 28.03 27.66 15.99
CA VAL A 298 28.14 29.00 16.58
C VAL A 298 29.50 29.20 17.24
N THR A 299 30.01 28.20 17.96
CA THR A 299 31.35 28.26 18.57
C THR A 299 32.45 28.34 17.51
N ALA A 300 32.36 27.60 16.41
CA ALA A 300 33.30 27.68 15.29
C ALA A 300 33.28 29.07 14.59
N VAL A 301 32.09 29.64 14.40
CA VAL A 301 31.92 30.99 13.83
C VAL A 301 32.49 32.05 14.76
N ILE A 302 32.16 32.00 16.06
CA ILE A 302 32.71 32.92 17.07
C ILE A 302 34.23 32.80 17.14
N ALA A 303 34.79 31.59 17.10
CA ALA A 303 36.24 31.38 17.07
C ALA A 303 36.87 31.98 15.81
N CYS A 304 36.24 31.84 14.63
CA CYS A 304 36.69 32.49 13.39
C CYS A 304 36.66 34.03 13.49
N VAL A 305 35.58 34.60 14.03
CA VAL A 305 35.42 36.06 14.21
C VAL A 305 36.40 36.59 15.26
N ARG A 306 36.58 35.89 16.38
CA ARG A 306 37.54 36.25 17.43
C ARG A 306 38.99 36.14 16.94
N LYS A 307 39.33 35.11 16.16
CA LYS A 307 40.65 34.99 15.52
C LYS A 307 40.91 36.14 14.54
N LYS A 308 39.89 36.55 13.77
CA LYS A 308 39.94 37.72 12.87
C LYS A 308 40.08 39.05 13.64
N ARG A 309 39.43 39.20 14.80
CA ARG A 309 39.59 40.37 15.69
C ARG A 309 40.93 40.37 16.43
N GLY A 310 41.45 39.21 16.83
CA GLY A 310 42.74 39.06 17.49
C GLY A 310 43.90 39.43 16.56
N THR A 311 43.88 38.98 15.30
CA THR A 311 44.86 39.44 14.30
C THR A 311 44.70 40.91 13.94
N GLY A 312 43.46 41.45 13.96
CA GLY A 312 43.20 42.89 13.81
C GLY A 312 43.74 43.74 14.96
N ASN A 313 43.60 43.28 16.21
CA ASN A 313 44.10 43.98 17.40
C ASN A 313 45.64 43.91 17.51
N VAL A 314 46.27 42.81 17.10
CA VAL A 314 47.74 42.71 17.01
C VAL A 314 48.29 43.61 15.91
N ALA A 315 47.60 43.71 14.76
CA ALA A 315 47.95 44.65 13.70
C ALA A 315 47.74 46.13 14.12
N ALA A 316 46.67 46.43 14.88
CA ALA A 316 46.41 47.76 15.42
C ALA A 316 47.41 48.16 16.53
N ALA A 317 47.82 47.21 17.38
CA ALA A 317 48.87 47.43 18.39
C ALA A 317 50.27 47.61 17.77
N ALA A 318 50.56 46.93 16.66
CA ALA A 318 51.78 47.19 15.88
C ALA A 318 51.77 48.59 15.21
N ALA A 319 50.60 49.07 14.77
CA ALA A 319 50.45 50.40 14.19
C ALA A 319 50.54 51.54 15.24
N SER A 320 50.06 51.31 16.47
CA SER A 320 50.22 52.27 17.57
C SER A 320 51.65 52.30 18.13
N GLY A 321 52.36 51.15 18.15
CA GLY A 321 53.80 51.09 18.46
C GLY A 321 54.67 51.83 17.46
N ALA A 322 54.34 51.75 16.16
CA ALA A 322 55.05 52.48 15.10
C ALA A 322 54.85 54.01 15.16
N SER A 323 53.71 54.49 15.68
CA SER A 323 53.42 55.92 15.84
C SER A 323 54.14 56.57 17.03
N SER A 324 54.53 55.79 18.06
CA SER A 324 55.31 56.27 19.20
C SER A 324 56.79 56.42 18.87
N VAL A 325 57.33 55.56 17.98
CA VAL A 325 58.75 55.63 17.54
C VAL A 325 59.00 56.81 16.60
N SER A 326 58.04 57.17 15.75
CA SER A 326 58.15 58.36 14.88
C SER A 326 58.02 59.67 15.64
N ARG A 327 57.32 59.71 16.78
CA ARG A 327 57.21 60.91 17.63
C ARG A 327 58.48 61.15 18.48
N LEU A 328 59.20 60.11 18.90
CA LEU A 328 60.51 60.25 19.57
C LEU A 328 61.63 60.70 18.61
N ARG A 329 61.58 60.30 17.33
CA ARG A 329 62.56 60.72 16.31
C ARG A 329 62.46 62.19 15.90
N GLN A 330 61.33 62.85 16.16
CA GLN A 330 61.14 64.27 15.86
C GLN A 330 61.63 65.20 16.99
N GLN A 331 61.78 64.70 18.23
CA GLN A 331 62.33 65.47 19.34
C GLN A 331 63.87 65.39 19.45
N THR A 332 64.52 64.40 18.84
CA THR A 332 65.99 64.27 18.89
C THR A 332 66.74 65.00 17.76
N ASN A 333 66.05 65.69 16.85
CA ASN A 333 66.65 66.46 15.74
C ASN A 333 66.61 67.99 15.94
N ALA A 334 66.35 68.47 17.16
CA ALA A 334 66.51 69.87 17.53
C ALA A 334 67.62 70.02 18.58
N SER A 335 68.85 70.17 18.11
CA SER A 335 69.98 70.71 18.89
C SER A 335 71.00 71.35 17.94
N PRO A 336 71.83 72.27 18.45
CA PRO A 336 71.92 73.63 17.90
C PRO A 336 73.21 73.83 17.08
N ALA A 337 73.21 74.82 16.20
CA ALA A 337 74.44 75.39 15.63
C ALA A 337 74.58 76.84 16.12
N ALA A 338 75.65 77.07 16.87
CA ALA A 338 76.14 78.38 17.28
C ALA A 338 77.11 78.92 16.21
N ASN A 339 76.82 80.12 15.71
CA ASN A 339 77.72 81.27 15.50
C ASN A 339 76.96 82.37 14.77
#